data_AF-A0A0F8W752-F1
#
_entry.id   AF-A0A0F8W752-F1
#
_cell.length_a   1.000
_cell.length_b   1.000
_cell.length_c   1.000
_cell.angle_alpha   90.00
_cell.angle_beta   90.00
_cell.angle_gamma   90.00
#
_symmetry.space_group_name_H-M   'P 1'
#
loop_
_entity.id
_entity.type
_entity.pdbx_description
1 polymer ?
#
loop_
_entity_poly.entity_id
_entity_poly.type
_entity_poly.pdbx_seq_one_letter_code
_entity_poly.pdbx_strand_id
1 'polypeptide(L)'
;PTFEFDSASPTVIKFEVSNADLVLSNMNYDMQFKCIDTSGNVVLQQSFLVEFPEASLTQFEKDNGKWFIDTTYAFTAISDGITYYNTYSDTDKLQLRFNIKADGTWYNGAFIYITSSSEGPRTERFDVSQFMDNKLPTPLISFEDFSIEYVMTGDGSILDVTDLSLLDYRVLVPAMVDVDALINLDLITSEDTLESVQLTYAYKTDVSQLQELSVWNYALPTPAWEVINAFPYTSFAVQVYNIGPDYIDSNYNIKFKFYSENPNNAFSFYLEQFKIDYSYTRTQGPINADVSQVIDDSFLGTDLLNRYDDSQGFTNYQQLYDIAVSFDYKFTKDPAHSTYSDYA
;
A
#
# COMPACT_ATOMS: atom_id res chain seq x y z
N PRO A 1 19.05 70.81 0.80
CA PRO A 1 20.27 69.98 0.75
C PRO A 1 19.93 68.64 1.39
N THR A 2 20.26 67.54 0.71
CA THR A 2 19.98 66.19 1.21
C THR A 2 21.16 65.69 1.99
N PHE A 3 20.92 65.31 3.23
CA PHE A 3 21.92 64.67 4.08
C PHE A 3 21.49 63.22 4.30
N GLU A 4 22.43 62.31 4.08
CA GLU A 4 22.23 60.90 4.33
C GLU A 4 22.96 60.53 5.62
N PHE A 5 22.23 59.88 6.52
CA PHE A 5 22.75 59.45 7.81
C PHE A 5 22.57 57.95 7.96
N ASP A 6 23.61 57.28 8.43
CA ASP A 6 23.56 55.88 8.80
C ASP A 6 23.40 55.73 10.32
N SER A 7 22.83 54.61 10.77
CA SER A 7 22.59 54.34 12.20
C SER A 7 23.87 54.01 13.00
N ALA A 8 25.00 53.74 12.35
CA ALA A 8 26.23 53.33 13.00
C ALA A 8 27.19 54.51 13.30
N SER A 9 27.02 55.63 12.60
CA SER A 9 27.88 56.81 12.68
C SER A 9 27.24 57.92 13.52
N PRO A 10 27.94 58.50 14.51
CA PRO A 10 27.46 59.67 15.21
C PRO A 10 27.31 60.85 14.24
N THR A 11 26.10 61.38 14.12
CA THR A 11 25.79 62.49 13.22
C THR A 11 26.05 63.84 13.89
N VAL A 12 26.91 64.67 13.29
CA VAL A 12 27.20 66.03 13.78
C VAL A 12 27.05 67.03 12.62
N ILE A 13 26.07 67.94 12.72
CA ILE A 13 25.94 69.08 11.80
C ILE A 13 26.74 70.25 12.37
N LYS A 14 27.84 70.63 11.72
CA LYS A 14 28.71 71.74 12.14
C LYS A 14 28.46 72.98 11.27
N PHE A 15 28.23 74.12 11.92
CA PHE A 15 28.22 75.43 11.27
C PHE A 15 29.54 76.15 11.58
N GLU A 16 30.27 76.60 10.56
CA GLU A 16 31.45 77.44 10.74
C GLU A 16 31.06 78.91 10.58
N VAL A 17 31.24 79.70 11.64
CA VAL A 17 30.89 81.13 11.67
C VAL A 17 32.19 81.93 11.64
N SER A 18 32.46 82.60 10.53
CA SER A 18 33.48 83.65 10.47
C SER A 18 32.76 85.00 10.47
N ASN A 19 33.03 85.84 11.49
CA ASN A 19 32.53 87.22 11.66
C ASN A 19 31.21 87.42 12.42
N ALA A 20 30.96 86.61 13.45
CA ALA A 20 30.03 86.89 14.56
C ALA A 20 28.52 86.99 14.27
N ASP A 21 28.04 86.88 13.03
CA ASP A 21 26.60 86.74 12.75
C ASP A 21 26.31 85.46 11.93
N LEU A 22 25.50 84.58 12.50
CA LEU A 22 24.90 83.42 11.83
C LEU A 22 23.39 83.62 11.76
N VAL A 23 22.90 84.11 10.62
CA VAL A 23 21.46 84.27 10.37
C VAL A 23 20.99 83.13 9.46
N LEU A 24 20.31 82.15 10.07
CA LEU A 24 19.70 81.03 9.36
C LEU A 24 18.22 81.35 9.09
N SER A 25 17.81 81.41 7.83
CA SER A 25 16.40 81.58 7.44
C SER A 25 16.06 80.70 6.26
N ASN A 26 14.82 80.18 6.21
CA ASN A 26 14.29 79.29 5.17
C ASN A 26 15.13 78.02 4.89
N MET A 27 15.68 77.38 5.92
CA MET A 27 16.38 76.11 5.76
C MET A 27 15.40 74.94 5.79
N ASN A 28 15.07 74.43 4.60
CA ASN A 28 14.41 73.13 4.44
C ASN A 28 15.48 72.05 4.25
N TYR A 29 15.47 71.05 5.13
CA TYR A 29 16.35 69.89 5.07
C TYR A 29 15.53 68.65 4.74
N ASP A 30 15.99 67.91 3.73
CA ASP A 30 15.53 66.56 3.49
C ASP A 30 16.56 65.62 4.13
N MET A 31 16.14 64.89 5.16
CA MET A 31 16.98 63.94 5.87
C MET A 31 16.55 62.54 5.51
N GLN A 32 17.50 61.72 5.05
CA GLN A 32 17.27 60.31 4.76
C GLN A 32 18.04 59.46 5.77
N PHE A 33 17.32 58.63 6.52
CA PHE A 33 17.89 57.71 7.50
C PHE A 33 18.05 56.32 6.86
N LYS A 34 19.27 55.78 6.91
CA LYS A 34 19.57 54.39 6.56
C LYS A 34 19.84 53.61 7.83
N CYS A 35 18.98 52.64 8.12
CA CYS A 35 19.26 51.66 9.15
C CYS A 35 20.29 50.67 8.58
N ILE A 36 21.50 50.62 9.14
CA ILE A 36 22.56 49.72 8.72
C ILE A 36 23.01 48.78 9.85
N ASP A 37 23.42 47.56 9.50
CA ASP A 37 24.06 46.64 10.43
C ASP A 37 25.56 46.98 10.65
N THR A 38 26.22 46.21 11.51
CA THR A 38 27.66 46.36 11.80
C THR A 38 28.58 46.08 10.61
N SER A 39 28.04 45.50 9.54
CA SER A 39 28.74 45.22 8.28
C SER A 39 28.47 46.30 7.22
N GLY A 40 27.65 47.31 7.53
CA GLY A 40 27.30 48.40 6.63
C GLY A 40 26.13 48.10 5.68
N ASN A 41 25.46 46.97 5.85
CA ASN A 41 24.33 46.58 5.03
C ASN A 41 23.08 47.36 5.44
N VAL A 42 22.27 47.83 4.48
CA VAL A 42 20.98 48.44 4.79
C VAL A 42 20.00 47.36 5.25
N VAL A 43 19.44 47.50 6.45
CA VAL A 43 18.54 46.53 7.06
C VAL A 43 17.17 47.15 7.27
N LEU A 44 16.16 46.50 6.70
CA LEU A 44 14.76 46.77 6.96
C LEU A 44 14.04 45.43 6.92
N GLN A 45 13.71 44.89 8.08
CA GLN A 45 13.12 43.56 8.22
C GLN A 45 11.88 43.61 9.11
N GLN A 46 10.87 42.84 8.73
CA GLN A 46 9.78 42.42 9.60
C GLN A 46 9.75 40.90 9.62
N SER A 47 9.62 40.30 10.80
CA SER A 47 9.40 38.86 10.91
C SER A 47 8.34 38.53 11.93
N PHE A 48 7.65 37.42 11.69
CA PHE A 48 6.77 36.81 12.66
C PHE A 48 6.92 35.29 12.60
N LEU A 49 6.72 34.67 13.76
CA LEU A 49 6.82 33.22 13.95
C LEU A 49 5.41 32.67 14.12
N VAL A 50 5.10 31.61 13.37
CA VAL A 50 3.91 30.80 13.62
C VAL A 50 4.38 29.45 14.15
N GLU A 51 3.97 29.15 15.38
CA GLU A 51 4.29 27.90 16.06
C GLU A 51 3.15 26.91 15.90
N PHE A 52 3.48 25.62 15.85
CA PHE A 52 2.49 24.58 16.00
C PHE A 52 1.74 24.76 17.33
N PRO A 53 0.39 24.79 17.33
CA PRO A 53 -0.35 24.78 18.58
C PRO A 53 0.03 23.52 19.35
N GLU A 54 0.23 23.60 20.68
CA GLU A 54 0.58 22.48 21.57
C GLU A 54 -0.49 21.35 21.60
N ALA A 55 -0.80 20.74 20.46
CA ALA A 55 -1.54 19.51 20.34
C ALA A 55 -0.54 18.38 20.53
N SER A 56 -0.68 17.62 21.61
CA SER A 56 0.25 16.54 21.92
C SER A 56 0.10 15.41 20.90
N LEU A 57 0.99 15.33 19.92
CA LEU A 57 1.21 14.12 19.14
C LEU A 57 1.53 12.98 20.10
N THR A 58 0.88 11.83 19.93
CA THR A 58 1.22 10.60 20.64
C THR A 58 2.60 10.11 20.22
N GLN A 59 3.28 9.34 21.07
CA GLN A 59 4.60 8.78 20.71
C GLN A 59 4.56 7.98 19.40
N PHE A 60 3.47 7.26 19.16
CA PHE A 60 3.27 6.53 17.90
C PHE A 60 3.22 7.47 16.67
N GLU A 61 2.53 8.60 16.76
CA GLU A 61 2.46 9.60 15.70
C GLU A 61 3.83 10.24 15.44
N LYS A 62 4.58 10.54 16.51
CA LYS A 62 5.93 11.11 16.41
C LYS A 62 6.90 10.20 15.67
N ASP A 63 6.85 8.90 15.98
CA ASP A 63 7.82 7.91 15.47
C ASP A 63 7.46 7.36 14.08
N ASN A 64 6.19 7.47 13.66
CA ASN A 64 5.71 6.79 12.45
C ASN A 64 5.04 7.69 11.42
N GLY A 65 4.71 8.94 11.77
CA GLY A 65 3.97 9.84 10.88
C GLY A 65 4.69 10.14 9.56
N LYS A 66 3.91 10.31 8.49
CA LYS A 66 4.40 10.75 7.17
C LYS A 66 4.04 12.21 6.99
N TRP A 67 4.80 13.05 7.70
CA TRP A 67 4.52 14.46 7.91
C TRP A 67 4.88 15.34 6.71
N PHE A 68 3.97 16.26 6.39
CA PHE A 68 4.16 17.38 5.48
C PHE A 68 3.67 18.66 6.14
N ILE A 69 4.37 19.77 5.93
CA ILE A 69 3.94 21.09 6.38
C ILE A 69 3.61 21.92 5.15
N ASP A 70 2.38 22.43 5.09
CA ASP A 70 1.90 23.32 4.04
C ASP A 70 1.65 24.71 4.62
N THR A 71 2.17 25.74 3.96
CA THR A 71 1.75 27.13 4.19
C THR A 71 1.24 27.74 2.91
N THR A 72 0.08 28.39 2.98
CA THR A 72 -0.49 29.13 1.85
C THR A 72 -0.38 30.61 2.09
N TYR A 73 0.24 31.31 1.14
CA TYR A 73 0.48 32.74 1.20
C TYR A 73 0.29 33.42 -0.16
N ALA A 74 0.13 34.73 -0.15
CA ALA A 74 0.27 35.61 -1.29
C ALA A 74 1.27 36.72 -0.94
N PHE A 75 2.17 37.03 -1.86
CA PHE A 75 3.23 38.00 -1.64
C PHE A 75 3.26 39.05 -2.75
N THR A 76 3.25 40.32 -2.39
CA THR A 76 3.42 41.43 -3.34
C THR A 76 4.76 42.10 -3.06
N ALA A 77 5.72 41.87 -3.96
CA ALA A 77 7.02 42.52 -3.91
C ALA A 77 6.93 43.94 -4.49
N ILE A 78 7.35 44.94 -3.72
CA ILE A 78 7.52 46.32 -4.20
C ILE A 78 9.00 46.63 -4.24
N SER A 79 9.51 47.18 -5.35
CA SER A 79 10.90 47.59 -5.48
C SER A 79 11.04 49.11 -5.45
N ASP A 80 11.90 49.57 -4.53
CA ASP A 80 12.37 50.95 -4.39
C ASP A 80 13.79 51.15 -4.94
N GLY A 81 14.41 50.09 -5.47
CA GLY A 81 15.77 50.10 -6.00
C GLY A 81 16.88 49.96 -4.96
N ILE A 82 16.56 49.71 -3.69
CA ILE A 82 17.54 49.50 -2.62
C ILE A 82 17.68 47.99 -2.35
N THR A 83 18.91 47.51 -2.21
CA THR A 83 19.19 46.16 -1.71
C THR A 83 19.20 46.18 -0.20
N TYR A 84 18.29 45.42 0.40
CA TYR A 84 18.21 45.22 1.83
C TYR A 84 18.75 43.84 2.21
N TYR A 85 19.29 43.75 3.42
CA TYR A 85 19.76 42.50 4.00
C TYR A 85 18.91 42.16 5.21
N ASN A 86 18.59 40.88 5.36
CA ASN A 86 17.89 40.36 6.52
C ASN A 86 18.89 39.92 7.62
N THR A 87 18.39 39.51 8.78
CA THR A 87 19.19 39.05 9.93
C THR A 87 20.03 37.80 9.63
N TYR A 88 19.74 37.12 8.52
CA TYR A 88 20.45 35.95 8.01
C TYR A 88 21.47 36.32 6.91
N SER A 89 21.65 37.62 6.63
CA SER A 89 22.51 38.16 5.57
C SER A 89 22.05 37.83 4.14
N ASP A 90 20.80 37.38 3.96
CA ASP A 90 20.19 37.18 2.65
C ASP A 90 19.55 38.48 2.14
N THR A 91 19.45 38.61 0.81
CA THR A 91 18.88 39.81 0.16
C THR A 91 17.47 39.62 -0.40
N ASP A 92 16.90 38.44 -0.25
CA ASP A 92 15.55 38.15 -0.74
C ASP A 92 14.49 38.90 0.07
N LYS A 93 13.44 39.34 -0.63
CA LYS A 93 12.36 40.14 -0.03
C LYS A 93 11.41 39.32 0.83
N LEU A 94 11.26 38.03 0.52
CA LEU A 94 10.53 37.09 1.35
C LEU A 94 11.38 35.83 1.53
N GLN A 95 11.45 35.39 2.79
CA GLN A 95 12.01 34.10 3.15
C GLN A 95 11.05 33.38 4.09
N LEU A 96 10.70 32.13 3.77
CA LEU A 96 9.94 31.22 4.61
C LEU A 96 10.91 30.20 5.19
N ARG A 97 11.13 30.23 6.51
CA ARG A 97 12.06 29.33 7.19
C ARG A 97 11.27 28.32 7.99
N PHE A 98 11.26 27.09 7.50
CA PHE A 98 10.63 25.97 8.19
C PHE A 98 11.63 25.41 9.20
N ASN A 99 11.24 25.40 10.47
CA ASN A 99 12.00 24.84 11.56
C ASN A 99 11.25 23.63 12.10
N ILE A 100 11.97 22.56 12.42
CA ILE A 100 11.36 21.39 13.04
C ILE A 100 12.09 21.02 14.32
N LYS A 101 11.36 20.42 15.26
CA LYS A 101 11.92 19.78 16.43
C LYS A 101 11.83 18.28 16.24
N ALA A 102 12.95 17.60 16.38
CA ALA A 102 13.02 16.15 16.28
C ALA A 102 14.12 15.62 17.20
N ASP A 103 13.88 14.45 17.79
CA ASP A 103 14.80 13.81 18.76
C ASP A 103 15.28 14.79 19.85
N GLY A 104 14.36 15.61 20.38
CA GLY A 104 14.64 16.64 21.38
C GLY A 104 15.39 17.89 20.91
N THR A 105 15.73 18.01 19.62
CA THR A 105 16.57 19.09 19.06
C THR A 105 15.82 19.92 18.02
N TRP A 106 15.97 21.25 18.08
CA TRP A 106 15.48 22.16 17.04
C TRP A 106 16.45 22.25 15.85
N TYR A 107 15.92 22.06 14.65
CA TYR A 107 16.60 22.22 13.37
C TYR A 107 16.04 23.46 12.67
N ASN A 108 16.70 24.60 12.90
CA ASN A 108 16.29 25.88 12.32
C ASN A 108 16.69 25.96 10.84
N GLY A 109 15.76 26.39 9.98
CA GLY A 109 15.97 26.39 8.52
C GLY A 109 16.14 24.98 7.95
N ALA A 110 15.37 24.01 8.46
CA ALA A 110 15.30 22.65 7.91
C ALA A 110 14.90 22.66 6.44
N PHE A 111 14.04 23.60 6.06
CA PHE A 111 13.75 23.98 4.68
C PHE A 111 13.58 25.49 4.59
N ILE A 112 14.09 26.09 3.51
CA ILE A 112 14.07 27.53 3.30
C ILE A 112 13.56 27.79 1.88
N TYR A 113 12.45 28.49 1.79
CA TYR A 113 11.96 29.06 0.53
C TYR A 113 12.28 30.56 0.49
N ILE A 114 12.74 31.06 -0.66
CA ILE A 114 13.09 32.47 -0.87
C ILE A 114 12.50 32.99 -2.17
N THR A 115 12.07 34.25 -2.16
CA THR A 115 11.64 34.95 -3.38
C THR A 115 11.81 36.45 -3.24
N SER A 116 12.01 37.10 -4.37
CA SER A 116 12.01 38.57 -4.50
C SER A 116 10.95 39.07 -5.47
N SER A 117 10.08 38.19 -5.96
CA SER A 117 9.03 38.48 -6.93
C SER A 117 7.65 38.36 -6.31
N SER A 118 6.67 39.10 -6.83
CA SER A 118 5.27 38.95 -6.42
C SER A 118 4.74 37.57 -6.82
N GLU A 119 4.05 36.93 -5.90
CA GLU A 119 3.43 35.63 -6.06
C GLU A 119 1.94 35.73 -5.66
N GLY A 120 1.06 35.24 -6.52
CA GLY A 120 -0.35 35.07 -6.15
C GLY A 120 -0.51 34.00 -5.06
N PRO A 121 -1.76 33.67 -4.67
CA PRO A 121 -2.01 32.61 -3.70
C PRO A 121 -1.32 31.31 -4.11
N ARG A 122 -0.38 30.87 -3.29
CA ARG A 122 0.45 29.69 -3.51
C ARG A 122 0.62 28.93 -2.19
N THR A 123 0.65 27.61 -2.30
CA THR A 123 1.04 26.74 -1.19
C THR A 123 2.49 26.31 -1.36
N GLU A 124 3.30 26.57 -0.33
CA GLU A 124 4.63 26.02 -0.20
C GLU A 124 4.57 24.80 0.72
N ARG A 125 5.13 23.68 0.24
CA ARG A 125 5.07 22.39 0.91
C ARG A 125 6.46 21.93 1.30
N PHE A 126 6.62 21.57 2.56
CA PHE A 126 7.83 20.94 3.09
C PHE A 126 7.57 19.46 3.42
N ASP A 127 8.33 18.56 2.78
CA ASP A 127 8.36 17.14 3.09
C ASP A 127 9.26 16.88 4.31
N VAL A 128 8.64 16.87 5.48
CA VAL A 128 9.34 16.64 6.76
C VAL A 128 9.88 15.21 6.82
N SER A 129 9.14 14.24 6.27
CA SER A 129 9.55 12.83 6.27
C SER A 129 10.86 12.65 5.52
N GLN A 130 10.96 13.26 4.33
CA GLN A 130 12.19 13.24 3.54
C GLN A 130 13.36 13.92 4.27
N PHE A 131 13.11 15.02 4.99
CA PHE A 131 14.16 15.67 5.79
C PHE A 131 14.66 14.75 6.91
N MET A 132 13.74 14.11 7.64
CA MET A 132 14.07 13.20 8.75
C MET A 132 14.90 12.01 8.25
N ASP A 133 14.50 11.40 7.12
CA ASP A 133 15.17 10.23 6.52
C ASP A 133 16.56 10.57 5.98
N ASN A 134 16.73 11.74 5.36
CA ASN A 134 17.98 12.16 4.71
C ASN A 134 18.94 12.89 5.66
N LYS A 135 18.57 13.10 6.92
CA LYS A 135 19.44 13.80 7.86
C LYS A 135 20.69 12.95 8.13
N LEU A 136 21.86 13.58 8.00
CA LEU A 136 23.16 12.98 8.28
C LEU A 136 23.75 13.54 9.58
N PRO A 137 24.54 12.73 10.32
CA PRO A 137 25.04 11.38 9.97
C PRO A 137 24.06 10.24 10.24
N THR A 138 22.99 10.49 11.01
CA THR A 138 21.94 9.51 11.32
C THR A 138 20.57 10.11 11.02
N PRO A 139 19.67 9.34 10.40
CA PRO A 139 18.28 9.72 10.27
C PRO A 139 17.66 10.04 11.62
N LEU A 140 16.70 10.96 11.62
CA LEU A 140 15.94 11.35 12.80
C LEU A 140 14.78 10.39 13.00
N ILE A 141 14.43 10.12 14.25
CA ILE A 141 13.53 9.00 14.60
C ILE A 141 12.15 9.50 15.03
N SER A 142 12.08 10.62 15.76
CA SER A 142 10.84 11.13 16.37
C SER A 142 10.64 12.59 16.00
N PHE A 143 9.61 12.89 15.21
CA PHE A 143 9.14 14.26 14.96
C PHE A 143 8.35 14.78 16.17
N GLU A 144 8.65 15.98 16.65
CA GLU A 144 8.05 16.51 17.89
C GLU A 144 7.23 17.77 17.67
N ASP A 145 7.72 18.69 16.84
CA ASP A 145 7.20 20.06 16.74
C ASP A 145 7.66 20.74 15.44
N PHE A 146 7.02 21.86 15.08
CA PHE A 146 7.49 22.73 14.01
C PHE A 146 7.12 24.20 14.21
N SER A 147 7.86 25.06 13.52
CA SER A 147 7.49 26.47 13.35
C SER A 147 7.86 26.95 11.95
N ILE A 148 7.17 28.00 11.50
CA ILE A 148 7.55 28.72 10.29
C ILE A 148 7.81 30.17 10.65
N GLU A 149 9.02 30.65 10.36
CA GLU A 149 9.35 32.06 10.41
C GLU A 149 9.19 32.68 9.02
N TYR A 150 8.35 33.71 8.94
CA TYR A 150 8.18 34.53 7.76
C TYR A 150 9.04 35.76 7.92
N VAL A 151 10.01 35.95 7.03
CA VAL A 151 10.94 37.08 7.05
C VAL A 151 10.70 37.91 5.81
N MET A 152 10.26 39.15 5.99
CA MET A 152 10.11 40.13 4.93
C MET A 152 11.20 41.18 5.02
N THR A 153 11.81 41.49 3.88
CA THR A 153 12.92 42.44 3.77
C THR A 153 12.61 43.55 2.77
N GLY A 154 12.93 44.80 3.14
CA GLY A 154 12.72 45.99 2.32
C GLY A 154 11.37 46.69 2.54
N ASP A 155 11.18 47.81 1.85
CA ASP A 155 10.01 48.67 2.04
C ASP A 155 8.81 48.27 1.16
N GLY A 156 7.61 48.52 1.68
CA GLY A 156 6.34 48.47 0.94
C GLY A 156 5.81 47.09 0.51
N SER A 157 6.55 46.00 0.73
CA SER A 157 6.07 44.66 0.35
C SER A 157 4.97 44.16 1.29
N ILE A 158 4.05 43.36 0.76
CA ILE A 158 2.86 42.87 1.49
C ILE A 158 2.86 41.35 1.46
N LEU A 159 2.61 40.72 2.60
CA LEU A 159 2.45 39.28 2.74
C LEU A 159 1.12 38.98 3.42
N ASP A 160 0.30 38.18 2.76
CA ASP A 160 -0.93 37.62 3.31
C ASP A 160 -0.72 36.11 3.51
N VAL A 161 -0.72 35.64 4.76
CA VAL A 161 -0.68 34.20 5.09
C VAL A 161 -2.08 33.74 5.42
N THR A 162 -2.61 32.81 4.62
CA THR A 162 -4.02 32.41 4.70
C THR A 162 -4.24 31.04 5.32
N ASP A 163 -3.24 30.15 5.24
CA ASP A 163 -3.34 28.79 5.79
C ASP A 163 -1.99 28.27 6.27
N LEU A 164 -2.03 27.46 7.34
CA LEU A 164 -0.91 26.66 7.81
C LEU A 164 -1.46 25.31 8.27
N SER A 165 -0.95 24.24 7.67
CA SER A 165 -1.45 22.89 7.88
C SER A 165 -0.30 21.91 8.13
N LEU A 166 -0.44 21.07 9.16
CA LEU A 166 0.36 19.86 9.35
C LEU A 166 -0.46 18.67 8.84
N LEU A 167 0.09 17.96 7.87
CA LEU A 167 -0.58 16.85 7.18
C LEU A 167 0.16 15.55 7.48
N ASP A 168 -0.60 14.51 7.79
CA ASP A 168 -0.10 13.14 7.90
C ASP A 168 -0.61 12.33 6.72
N TYR A 169 0.29 11.95 5.83
CA TYR A 169 -0.01 11.14 4.65
C TYR A 169 0.23 9.65 4.88
N ARG A 170 0.30 9.19 6.14
CA ARG A 170 0.23 7.75 6.42
C ARG A 170 -1.05 7.21 5.80
N VAL A 171 -0.95 6.05 5.15
CA VAL A 171 -2.14 5.31 4.74
C VAL A 171 -2.80 4.84 6.04
N LEU A 172 -3.94 5.46 6.41
CA LEU A 172 -4.67 5.22 7.67
C LEU A 172 -5.07 3.75 7.88
N VAL A 173 -5.03 2.96 6.81
CA VAL A 173 -5.17 1.51 6.84
C VAL A 173 -3.93 0.96 6.12
N PRO A 174 -3.21 0.00 6.73
CA PRO A 174 -2.15 -0.72 6.04
C PRO A 174 -2.64 -1.18 4.68
N ALA A 175 -1.78 -1.14 3.66
CA ALA A 175 -2.10 -1.91 2.47
C ALA A 175 -2.23 -3.37 2.91
N MET A 176 -3.36 -4.01 2.60
CA MET A 176 -3.64 -5.37 3.05
C MET A 176 -4.22 -6.24 1.94
N VAL A 177 -3.85 -7.52 1.96
CA VAL A 177 -4.60 -8.60 1.31
C VAL A 177 -5.25 -9.37 2.45
N ASP A 178 -6.58 -9.45 2.43
CA ASP A 178 -7.35 -10.32 3.31
C ASP A 178 -8.42 -11.00 2.45
N VAL A 179 -8.11 -12.22 2.00
CA VAL A 179 -8.94 -12.96 1.05
C VAL A 179 -9.15 -14.37 1.57
N ASP A 180 -10.41 -14.75 1.67
CA ASP A 180 -10.83 -16.12 1.98
C ASP A 180 -11.18 -16.89 0.69
N ALA A 181 -10.80 -18.16 0.65
CA ALA A 181 -11.18 -19.09 -0.41
C ALA A 181 -11.84 -20.33 0.19
N LEU A 182 -13.00 -20.72 -0.34
CA LEU A 182 -13.71 -21.96 -0.02
C LEU A 182 -13.65 -22.88 -1.23
N ILE A 183 -13.12 -24.08 -1.07
CA ILE A 183 -13.05 -25.10 -2.12
C ILE A 183 -13.81 -26.33 -1.65
N ASN A 184 -14.74 -26.82 -2.47
CA ASN A 184 -15.45 -28.08 -2.25
C ASN A 184 -14.81 -29.21 -3.07
N LEU A 185 -14.73 -30.41 -2.51
CA LEU A 185 -14.33 -31.62 -3.24
C LEU A 185 -15.58 -32.26 -3.89
N ASP A 186 -16.08 -31.63 -4.96
CA ASP A 186 -17.41 -31.92 -5.53
C ASP A 186 -17.63 -33.38 -5.98
N LEU A 187 -16.57 -34.14 -6.22
CA LEU A 187 -16.65 -35.54 -6.65
C LEU A 187 -16.78 -36.54 -5.48
N ILE A 188 -16.64 -36.06 -4.24
CA ILE A 188 -16.62 -36.90 -3.05
C ILE A 188 -18.01 -36.98 -2.43
N THR A 189 -18.40 -38.19 -2.05
CA THR A 189 -19.61 -38.46 -1.30
C THR A 189 -19.29 -39.19 0.00
N SER A 190 -20.30 -39.36 0.86
CA SER A 190 -20.19 -40.19 2.07
C SER A 190 -19.85 -41.65 1.79
N GLU A 191 -19.93 -42.11 0.55
CA GLU A 191 -19.58 -43.47 0.13
C GLU A 191 -18.09 -43.64 -0.22
N ASP A 192 -17.34 -42.54 -0.25
CA ASP A 192 -15.96 -42.49 -0.70
C ASP A 192 -14.99 -42.27 0.48
N THR A 193 -13.84 -42.94 0.42
CA THR A 193 -12.73 -42.73 1.35
C THR A 193 -11.65 -41.91 0.66
N LEU A 194 -11.37 -40.72 1.18
CA LEU A 194 -10.26 -39.88 0.73
C LEU A 194 -8.92 -40.54 1.03
N GLU A 195 -8.06 -40.62 0.03
CA GLU A 195 -6.71 -41.20 0.15
C GLU A 195 -5.65 -40.11 0.26
N SER A 196 -5.77 -39.08 -0.57
CA SER A 196 -4.86 -37.94 -0.59
C SER A 196 -5.60 -36.66 -0.95
N VAL A 197 -5.23 -35.55 -0.31
CA VAL A 197 -5.69 -34.20 -0.62
C VAL A 197 -4.49 -33.27 -0.49
N GLN A 198 -4.23 -32.49 -1.53
CA GLN A 198 -3.03 -31.66 -1.62
C GLN A 198 -3.36 -30.30 -2.21
N LEU A 199 -2.90 -29.23 -1.56
CA LEU A 199 -2.88 -27.89 -2.13
C LEU A 199 -1.56 -27.67 -2.88
N THR A 200 -1.66 -27.32 -4.15
CA THR A 200 -0.56 -26.78 -4.94
C THR A 200 -0.77 -25.28 -5.15
N TYR A 201 0.20 -24.47 -4.76
CA TYR A 201 0.08 -23.01 -4.82
C TYR A 201 1.39 -22.33 -5.22
N ALA A 202 1.27 -21.15 -5.85
CA ALA A 202 2.39 -20.27 -6.17
C ALA A 202 1.92 -18.81 -6.10
N TYR A 203 2.53 -18.04 -5.21
CA TYR A 203 2.33 -16.59 -5.10
C TYR A 203 3.67 -15.86 -5.03
N LYS A 204 3.64 -14.55 -5.25
CA LYS A 204 4.78 -13.67 -4.98
C LYS A 204 4.31 -12.30 -4.53
N THR A 205 5.21 -11.56 -3.90
CA THR A 205 5.02 -10.17 -3.51
C THR A 205 6.30 -9.35 -3.72
N ASP A 206 6.17 -8.03 -3.81
CA ASP A 206 7.28 -7.07 -3.91
C ASP A 206 7.73 -6.53 -2.54
N VAL A 207 7.19 -7.07 -1.44
CA VAL A 207 7.47 -6.62 -0.07
C VAL A 207 7.93 -7.76 0.85
N SER A 208 8.66 -7.41 1.91
CA SER A 208 9.25 -8.37 2.86
C SER A 208 8.48 -8.51 4.18
N GLN A 209 7.39 -7.76 4.33
CA GLN A 209 6.49 -7.78 5.48
C GLN A 209 5.72 -9.11 5.57
N LEU A 210 4.84 -9.23 6.57
CA LEU A 210 4.09 -10.45 6.86
C LEU A 210 3.26 -10.92 5.66
N GLN A 211 3.38 -12.21 5.35
CA GLN A 211 2.66 -12.92 4.29
C GLN A 211 2.25 -14.28 4.83
N GLU A 212 0.97 -14.53 5.01
CA GLU A 212 0.44 -15.77 5.58
C GLU A 212 -0.59 -16.40 4.65
N LEU A 213 -0.39 -17.68 4.35
CA LEU A 213 -1.42 -18.58 3.87
C LEU A 213 -1.82 -19.50 5.01
N SER A 214 -3.09 -19.48 5.35
CA SER A 214 -3.68 -20.30 6.41
C SER A 214 -4.76 -21.23 5.88
N VAL A 215 -5.00 -22.33 6.60
CA VAL A 215 -6.10 -23.26 6.40
C VAL A 215 -6.95 -23.33 7.66
N TRP A 216 -8.27 -23.50 7.52
CA TRP A 216 -9.17 -23.58 8.68
C TRP A 216 -9.16 -25.00 9.27
N ASN A 217 -8.83 -25.13 10.56
CA ASN A 217 -8.89 -26.39 11.27
C ASN A 217 -10.26 -26.57 11.94
N TYR A 218 -11.03 -27.56 11.46
CA TYR A 218 -12.35 -27.90 11.98
C TYR A 218 -12.32 -28.86 13.18
N ALA A 219 -11.20 -29.55 13.41
CA ALA A 219 -11.05 -30.54 14.48
C ALA A 219 -10.75 -29.92 15.86
N LEU A 220 -10.35 -28.65 15.92
CA LEU A 220 -10.10 -27.96 17.18
C LEU A 220 -11.39 -27.76 17.99
N PRO A 221 -11.34 -27.80 19.34
CA PRO A 221 -12.49 -27.49 20.20
C PRO A 221 -13.10 -26.11 19.93
N THR A 222 -12.28 -25.17 19.43
CA THR A 222 -12.68 -23.90 18.86
C THR A 222 -11.99 -23.80 17.51
N PRO A 223 -12.72 -24.01 16.39
CA PRO A 223 -12.14 -23.96 15.07
C PRO A 223 -11.40 -22.64 14.81
N ALA A 224 -10.22 -22.73 14.19
CA ALA A 224 -9.32 -21.59 14.01
C ALA A 224 -8.48 -21.74 12.73
N TRP A 225 -7.91 -20.62 12.29
CA TRP A 225 -6.93 -20.59 11.21
C TRP A 225 -5.59 -21.15 11.71
N GLU A 226 -4.98 -22.04 10.92
CA GLU A 226 -3.60 -22.50 11.12
C GLU A 226 -2.75 -22.11 9.93
N VAL A 227 -1.59 -21.50 10.20
CA VAL A 227 -0.68 -21.01 9.17
C VAL A 227 0.05 -22.19 8.53
N ILE A 228 -0.07 -22.34 7.21
CA ILE A 228 0.59 -23.38 6.42
C ILE A 228 1.79 -22.84 5.63
N ASN A 229 1.83 -21.52 5.39
CA ASN A 229 3.00 -20.84 4.85
C ASN A 229 3.05 -19.40 5.36
N ALA A 230 4.24 -18.94 5.77
CA ALA A 230 4.48 -17.58 6.26
C ALA A 230 5.61 -16.85 5.49
N PHE A 231 5.89 -17.26 4.24
CA PHE A 231 7.08 -16.84 3.51
C PHE A 231 6.78 -15.79 2.42
N PRO A 232 7.55 -14.68 2.35
CA PRO A 232 7.40 -13.67 1.31
C PRO A 232 8.21 -14.05 0.06
N TYR A 233 7.63 -14.84 -0.84
CA TYR A 233 8.27 -15.18 -2.11
C TYR A 233 8.40 -13.96 -3.03
N THR A 234 9.60 -13.71 -3.55
CA THR A 234 9.89 -12.63 -4.51
C THR A 234 9.84 -13.09 -5.97
N SER A 235 9.68 -14.39 -6.20
CA SER A 235 9.49 -15.03 -7.50
C SER A 235 8.48 -16.18 -7.37
N PHE A 236 7.77 -16.51 -8.44
CA PHE A 236 6.87 -17.66 -8.42
C PHE A 236 7.67 -18.96 -8.19
N ALA A 237 7.32 -19.67 -7.13
CA ALA A 237 7.88 -20.96 -6.79
C ALA A 237 6.74 -21.87 -6.31
N VAL A 238 6.51 -22.97 -7.01
CA VAL A 238 5.45 -23.92 -6.68
C VAL A 238 5.72 -24.53 -5.31
N GLN A 239 4.72 -24.43 -4.44
CA GLN A 239 4.67 -25.03 -3.12
C GLN A 239 3.57 -26.07 -3.06
N VAL A 240 3.76 -27.01 -2.16
CA VAL A 240 2.86 -28.14 -1.95
C VAL A 240 2.58 -28.30 -0.46
N TYR A 241 1.30 -28.41 -0.10
CA TYR A 241 0.86 -28.69 1.26
C TYR A 241 -0.13 -29.85 1.28
N ASN A 242 0.15 -30.87 2.08
CA ASN A 242 -0.74 -32.02 2.25
C ASN A 242 -1.83 -31.67 3.26
N ILE A 243 -3.10 -31.80 2.85
CA ILE A 243 -4.26 -31.44 3.66
C ILE A 243 -4.71 -32.69 4.42
N GLY A 244 -4.61 -32.63 5.75
CA GLY A 244 -5.16 -33.64 6.64
C GLY A 244 -6.69 -33.57 6.78
N PRO A 245 -7.33 -34.62 7.32
CA PRO A 245 -8.78 -34.69 7.49
C PRO A 245 -9.33 -33.60 8.44
N ASP A 246 -8.50 -33.09 9.35
CA ASP A 246 -8.86 -32.05 10.32
C ASP A 246 -9.26 -30.71 9.64
N TYR A 247 -8.87 -30.51 8.39
CA TYR A 247 -9.11 -29.30 7.61
C TYR A 247 -10.28 -29.43 6.62
N ILE A 248 -10.99 -30.56 6.64
CA ILE A 248 -12.10 -30.87 5.73
C ILE A 248 -13.38 -30.96 6.56
N ASP A 249 -14.40 -30.18 6.22
CA ASP A 249 -15.69 -30.25 6.92
C ASP A 249 -16.53 -31.46 6.46
N SER A 250 -17.68 -31.67 7.11
CA SER A 250 -18.60 -32.78 6.78
C SER A 250 -19.23 -32.69 5.38
N ASN A 251 -19.10 -31.56 4.70
CA ASN A 251 -19.58 -31.34 3.34
C ASN A 251 -18.41 -31.34 2.34
N TYR A 252 -17.22 -31.78 2.75
CA TYR A 252 -16.00 -31.79 1.94
C TYR A 252 -15.52 -30.40 1.50
N ASN A 253 -15.80 -29.36 2.31
CA ASN A 253 -15.23 -28.04 2.11
C ASN A 253 -13.91 -27.85 2.84
N ILE A 254 -13.01 -27.12 2.20
CA ILE A 254 -11.75 -26.66 2.77
C ILE A 254 -11.69 -25.14 2.64
N LYS A 255 -11.32 -24.46 3.72
CA LYS A 255 -11.19 -23.00 3.78
C LYS A 255 -9.74 -22.59 3.87
N PHE A 256 -9.37 -21.60 3.07
CA PHE A 256 -8.07 -20.95 3.11
C PHE A 256 -8.22 -19.46 3.31
N LYS A 257 -7.19 -18.85 3.87
CA LYS A 257 -7.06 -17.41 4.01
C LYS A 257 -5.67 -16.97 3.58
N PHE A 258 -5.61 -16.00 2.68
CA PHE A 258 -4.42 -15.21 2.43
C PHE A 258 -4.49 -13.92 3.25
N TYR A 259 -3.48 -13.69 4.08
CA TYR A 259 -3.31 -12.47 4.83
C TYR A 259 -1.94 -11.86 4.54
N SER A 260 -1.93 -10.57 4.22
CA SER A 260 -0.72 -9.83 3.93
C SER A 260 -0.89 -8.39 4.39
N GLU A 261 0.14 -7.78 4.96
CA GLU A 261 0.06 -6.42 5.48
C GLU A 261 1.35 -5.65 5.21
N ASN A 262 1.22 -4.42 4.70
CA ASN A 262 2.31 -3.44 4.66
C ASN A 262 1.85 -2.12 5.31
N PRO A 263 2.37 -1.77 6.49
CA PRO A 263 1.96 -0.57 7.23
C PRO A 263 2.45 0.73 6.59
N ASN A 264 3.47 0.64 5.71
CA ASN A 264 4.19 1.82 5.24
C ASN A 264 3.76 2.25 3.84
N ASN A 265 3.54 1.28 2.94
CA ASN A 265 3.35 1.54 1.52
C ASN A 265 2.34 0.57 0.90
N ALA A 266 1.76 0.96 -0.24
CA ALA A 266 1.10 0.02 -1.14
C ALA A 266 2.09 -1.05 -1.62
N PHE A 267 1.58 -2.25 -1.92
CA PHE A 267 2.38 -3.36 -2.43
C PHE A 267 1.57 -4.19 -3.42
N SER A 268 2.27 -5.01 -4.19
CA SER A 268 1.68 -5.93 -5.14
C SER A 268 1.68 -7.35 -4.59
N PHE A 269 0.54 -8.02 -4.71
CA PHE A 269 0.40 -9.45 -4.45
C PHE A 269 -0.07 -10.14 -5.73
N TYR A 270 0.60 -11.23 -6.10
CA TYR A 270 0.30 -11.99 -7.31
C TYR A 270 0.08 -13.45 -6.94
N LEU A 271 -1.05 -14.01 -7.37
CA LEU A 271 -1.37 -15.43 -7.26
C LEU A 271 -1.33 -16.05 -8.67
N GLU A 272 -0.41 -16.98 -8.89
CA GLU A 272 -0.28 -17.69 -10.18
C GLU A 272 -1.03 -19.02 -10.16
N GLN A 273 -0.92 -19.75 -9.06
CA GLN A 273 -1.52 -21.07 -8.92
C GLN A 273 -2.16 -21.22 -7.54
N PHE A 274 -3.36 -21.79 -7.51
CA PHE A 274 -4.07 -22.19 -6.29
C PHE A 274 -5.05 -23.32 -6.63
N LYS A 275 -4.62 -24.56 -6.42
CA LYS A 275 -5.35 -25.76 -6.87
C LYS A 275 -5.31 -26.84 -5.80
N ILE A 276 -6.43 -27.56 -5.62
CA ILE A 276 -6.45 -28.81 -4.86
C ILE A 276 -6.44 -30.00 -5.82
N ASP A 277 -5.53 -30.93 -5.57
CA ASP A 277 -5.48 -32.25 -6.17
C ASP A 277 -5.84 -33.30 -5.11
N TYR A 278 -6.72 -34.25 -5.45
CA TYR A 278 -7.17 -35.27 -4.52
C TYR A 278 -7.47 -36.61 -5.19
N SER A 279 -7.32 -37.69 -4.42
CA SER A 279 -7.67 -39.06 -4.84
C SER A 279 -8.54 -39.73 -3.78
N TYR A 280 -9.41 -40.63 -4.23
CA TYR A 280 -10.36 -41.34 -3.39
C TYR A 280 -10.65 -42.73 -3.94
N THR A 281 -11.03 -43.63 -3.03
CA THR A 281 -11.59 -44.94 -3.38
C THR A 281 -13.02 -45.01 -2.86
N ARG A 282 -13.96 -45.44 -3.71
CA ARG A 282 -15.33 -45.75 -3.27
C ARG A 282 -15.32 -46.99 -2.39
N THR A 283 -15.73 -46.85 -1.13
CA THR A 283 -15.71 -47.93 -0.13
C THR A 283 -17.09 -48.38 0.34
N GLN A 284 -18.14 -47.64 -0.02
CA GLN A 284 -19.53 -48.00 0.26
C GLN A 284 -20.40 -47.80 -0.99
N GLY A 285 -21.70 -48.12 -0.89
CA GLY A 285 -22.62 -48.08 -2.02
C GLY A 285 -22.46 -49.29 -2.98
N PRO A 286 -23.01 -49.22 -4.20
CA PRO A 286 -22.83 -50.25 -5.22
C PRO A 286 -21.39 -50.22 -5.77
N ILE A 287 -20.45 -50.79 -5.01
CA ILE A 287 -19.01 -50.90 -5.35
C ILE A 287 -18.82 -51.78 -6.60
N ASN A 288 -19.69 -52.78 -6.74
CA ASN A 288 -19.83 -53.59 -7.95
C ASN A 288 -21.24 -53.36 -8.49
N ALA A 289 -21.37 -52.60 -9.58
CA ALA A 289 -22.63 -52.58 -10.30
C ALA A 289 -22.77 -53.93 -11.02
N ASP A 290 -23.67 -54.79 -10.53
CA ASP A 290 -24.11 -55.94 -11.30
C ASP A 290 -24.82 -55.42 -12.54
N VAL A 291 -24.16 -55.51 -13.69
CA VAL A 291 -24.82 -55.32 -14.99
C VAL A 291 -25.64 -56.58 -15.24
N SER A 292 -26.86 -56.62 -14.69
CA SER A 292 -27.85 -57.63 -15.06
C SER A 292 -28.58 -57.15 -16.31
N GLN A 293 -28.17 -57.67 -17.47
CA GLN A 293 -28.98 -57.56 -18.67
C GLN A 293 -29.84 -58.81 -18.78
N VAL A 294 -31.16 -58.66 -18.62
CA VAL A 294 -32.10 -59.72 -18.97
C VAL A 294 -32.11 -59.80 -20.50
N ILE A 295 -31.52 -60.87 -21.03
CA ILE A 295 -31.68 -61.22 -22.44
C ILE A 295 -33.03 -61.94 -22.52
N ASP A 296 -34.08 -61.21 -22.91
CA ASP A 296 -35.34 -61.84 -23.34
C ASP A 296 -35.27 -62.15 -24.85
N ASP A 297 -36.07 -63.11 -25.32
CA ASP A 297 -36.07 -63.61 -26.71
C ASP A 297 -36.18 -62.50 -27.79
N SER A 298 -36.67 -61.31 -27.44
CA SER A 298 -36.71 -60.14 -28.32
C SER A 298 -35.34 -59.48 -28.56
N PHE A 299 -34.39 -59.62 -27.63
CA PHE A 299 -33.02 -59.13 -27.77
C PHE A 299 -32.16 -60.08 -28.63
N LEU A 300 -32.52 -61.37 -28.67
CA LEU A 300 -31.90 -62.40 -29.51
C LEU A 300 -32.62 -62.54 -30.85
N GLY A 301 -32.83 -61.42 -31.55
CA GLY A 301 -33.30 -61.42 -32.93
C GLY A 301 -32.50 -62.43 -33.79
N THR A 302 -33.15 -63.56 -34.06
CA THR A 302 -32.92 -64.56 -35.12
C THR A 302 -31.54 -65.21 -35.33
N ASP A 303 -30.47 -64.82 -34.65
CA ASP A 303 -29.11 -65.15 -35.12
C ASP A 303 -28.28 -66.09 -34.22
N LEU A 304 -28.75 -66.48 -33.02
CA LEU A 304 -28.00 -67.39 -32.14
C LEU A 304 -28.74 -68.65 -31.68
N LEU A 305 -30.07 -68.70 -31.74
CA LEU A 305 -30.86 -69.89 -31.41
C LEU A 305 -31.72 -70.31 -32.61
N ASN A 306 -31.31 -71.43 -33.20
CA ASN A 306 -32.05 -72.34 -34.07
C ASN A 306 -33.12 -71.73 -35.01
N ARG A 307 -32.75 -71.47 -36.27
CA ARG A 307 -33.66 -71.20 -37.42
C ARG A 307 -34.65 -72.33 -37.77
N TYR A 308 -34.77 -73.36 -36.94
CA TYR A 308 -35.64 -74.52 -37.19
C TYR A 308 -36.97 -74.46 -36.44
N ASP A 309 -37.22 -73.38 -35.68
CA ASP A 309 -38.44 -73.19 -34.88
C ASP A 309 -39.57 -72.48 -35.67
N ASP A 310 -39.55 -72.56 -37.01
CA ASP A 310 -40.72 -72.22 -37.80
C ASP A 310 -41.69 -73.41 -37.78
N SER A 311 -42.83 -73.18 -37.12
CA SER A 311 -44.05 -73.99 -37.11
C SER A 311 -44.60 -74.45 -38.48
N GLN A 312 -43.92 -74.17 -39.59
CA GLN A 312 -44.26 -74.59 -40.95
C GLN A 312 -43.31 -75.64 -41.56
N GLY A 313 -42.20 -76.03 -40.91
CA GLY A 313 -41.07 -76.67 -41.62
C GLY A 313 -40.86 -78.18 -41.48
N PHE A 314 -40.73 -78.71 -40.26
CA PHE A 314 -40.12 -80.05 -40.08
C PHE A 314 -40.72 -80.84 -38.89
N THR A 315 -41.65 -81.74 -39.18
CA THR A 315 -42.43 -82.53 -38.19
C THR A 315 -41.67 -83.66 -37.49
N ASN A 316 -40.37 -83.81 -37.72
CA ASN A 316 -39.59 -85.00 -37.35
C ASN A 316 -38.31 -84.68 -36.54
N TYR A 317 -38.22 -83.47 -35.97
CA TYR A 317 -37.18 -83.13 -34.99
C TYR A 317 -37.73 -83.20 -33.56
N GLN A 318 -37.02 -83.89 -32.67
CA GLN A 318 -37.32 -83.91 -31.24
C GLN A 318 -36.70 -82.69 -30.57
N GLN A 319 -37.54 -81.87 -29.92
CA GLN A 319 -37.11 -80.71 -29.14
C GLN A 319 -36.34 -81.18 -27.90
N LEU A 320 -35.06 -80.83 -27.83
CA LEU A 320 -34.21 -81.11 -26.68
C LEU A 320 -33.58 -79.80 -26.24
N TYR A 321 -34.19 -79.07 -25.30
CA TYR A 321 -33.53 -77.93 -24.67
C TYR A 321 -33.72 -77.97 -23.16
N ASP A 322 -32.59 -78.05 -22.46
CA ASP A 322 -32.26 -77.17 -21.36
C ASP A 322 -30.78 -76.82 -21.57
N ILE A 323 -30.51 -75.76 -22.34
CA ILE A 323 -29.15 -75.25 -22.48
C ILE A 323 -29.03 -74.02 -21.59
N ALA A 324 -28.52 -74.23 -20.38
CA ALA A 324 -28.04 -73.14 -19.54
C ALA A 324 -26.67 -72.69 -20.06
N VAL A 325 -26.62 -71.53 -20.70
CA VAL A 325 -25.37 -70.88 -21.10
C VAL A 325 -25.00 -69.88 -20.00
N SER A 326 -23.92 -70.18 -19.27
CA SER A 326 -23.27 -69.23 -18.35
C SER A 326 -21.87 -68.94 -18.87
N PHE A 327 -21.46 -67.68 -18.86
CA PHE A 327 -20.08 -67.28 -19.09
C PHE A 327 -19.66 -66.27 -18.05
N ASP A 328 -18.45 -66.47 -17.52
CA ASP A 328 -17.75 -65.47 -16.75
C ASP A 328 -17.17 -64.44 -17.71
N TYR A 329 -17.46 -63.16 -17.49
CA TYR A 329 -16.78 -62.08 -18.21
C TYR A 329 -15.94 -61.28 -17.23
N LYS A 330 -14.74 -60.89 -17.68
CA LYS A 330 -13.86 -59.98 -16.96
C LYS A 330 -13.85 -58.66 -17.71
N PHE A 331 -14.26 -57.59 -17.04
CA PHE A 331 -14.10 -56.25 -17.58
C PHE A 331 -12.61 -55.90 -17.57
N THR A 332 -12.01 -55.70 -18.73
CA THR A 332 -10.68 -55.13 -18.87
C THR A 332 -10.85 -53.75 -19.48
N LYS A 333 -10.56 -52.71 -18.70
CA LYS A 333 -10.58 -51.32 -19.18
C LYS A 333 -9.49 -51.18 -20.24
N ASP A 334 -9.86 -50.94 -21.49
CA ASP A 334 -8.91 -50.56 -22.54
C ASP A 334 -8.60 -49.05 -22.41
N PRO A 335 -7.37 -48.68 -22.01
CA PRO A 335 -7.01 -47.28 -21.82
C PRO A 335 -7.09 -46.45 -23.10
N ALA A 336 -7.05 -47.08 -24.28
CA ALA A 336 -7.04 -46.38 -25.56
C ALA A 336 -8.43 -45.91 -26.02
N HIS A 337 -9.51 -46.39 -25.39
CA HIS A 337 -10.89 -46.15 -25.84
C HIS A 337 -11.82 -45.57 -24.76
N SER A 338 -11.29 -45.16 -23.60
CA SER A 338 -12.06 -44.41 -22.60
C SER A 338 -12.25 -42.96 -23.06
N THR A 339 -13.48 -42.58 -23.41
CA THR A 339 -13.83 -41.19 -23.79
C THR A 339 -13.94 -40.24 -22.60
N TYR A 340 -13.74 -40.74 -21.37
CA TYR A 340 -13.70 -39.93 -20.15
C TYR A 340 -12.28 -40.00 -19.56
N SER A 341 -11.67 -38.83 -19.40
CA SER A 341 -10.31 -38.65 -18.84
C SER A 341 -10.24 -38.88 -17.33
N ASP A 342 -11.36 -38.84 -16.62
CA ASP A 342 -11.36 -38.60 -15.17
C ASP A 342 -11.37 -39.88 -14.33
N TYR A 343 -10.93 -41.01 -14.91
CA TYR A 343 -10.74 -42.26 -14.18
C TYR A 343 -9.37 -42.90 -14.49
N ALA A 344 -8.33 -42.08 -14.70
CA ALA A 344 -6.95 -42.53 -14.78
C ALA A 344 -6.27 -42.44 -13.42
#